data_AF-A0A8H5HZQ6-F1
#
_entry.id   AF-A0A8H5HZQ6-F1
#
_cell.length_a   1.000
_cell.length_b   1.000
_cell.length_c   1.000
_cell.angle_alpha   90.00
_cell.angle_beta   90.00
_cell.angle_gamma   90.00
#
_symmetry.space_group_name_H-M   'P 1'
#
loop_
_entity.id
_entity.type
_entity.pdbx_description
1 polymer ?
#
loop_
_entity_poly.entity_id
_entity_poly.type
_entity_poly.pdbx_seq_one_letter_code
_entity_poly.pdbx_strand_id
1 'polypeptide(L)'
;MSHPHLQVNANGEPFLALETNPDIIITPPRLSDIPTLPDLLNDPGVYIWLSLFPQQTTIDTDGHLCDAQDRFSIETQTVASVDHSVSWVPPLVEESKRLLQQLEEDPLGLFGGCPLRYIRKVNQDGSDVLIGDIGIQRCTTMELVAGPKVDQDAAKALQTLNNERKVGDPEILWSVGYFLVPAYAGRGIMSSAFKAVLEKWAIPRMGVRRMLASAYRDNIGSQNVLKKNGFVFREIFEKHIEARNQLHDVCVFDWRLEE
;
A
#
# COMPACT_ATOMS: atom_id res chain seq x y z
N MET A 1 0.13 27.07 9.56
CA MET A 1 -1.28 27.11 9.14
C MET A 1 -1.77 25.67 9.04
N SER A 2 -2.96 25.33 9.57
CA SER A 2 -3.49 23.96 9.51
C SER A 2 -3.85 23.58 8.08
N HIS A 3 -3.40 22.42 7.61
CA HIS A 3 -3.83 21.87 6.32
C HIS A 3 -5.34 21.58 6.37
N PRO A 4 -6.13 21.96 5.34
CA PRO A 4 -7.60 21.99 5.42
C PRO A 4 -8.26 20.64 5.72
N HIS A 5 -7.56 19.54 5.45
CA HIS A 5 -8.07 18.18 5.68
C HIS A 5 -7.32 17.37 6.73
N LEU A 6 -6.10 17.78 7.12
CA LEU A 6 -5.33 17.03 8.12
C LEU A 6 -5.72 17.53 9.50
N GLN A 7 -6.14 16.60 10.34
CA GLN A 7 -6.34 16.86 11.76
C GLN A 7 -5.03 16.61 12.50
N VAL A 8 -4.87 17.19 13.69
CA VAL A 8 -3.68 17.02 14.52
C VAL A 8 -4.13 16.51 15.88
N ASN A 9 -3.55 15.40 16.34
CA ASN A 9 -3.90 14.85 17.65
C ASN A 9 -3.21 15.62 18.79
N ALA A 10 -3.50 15.26 20.04
CA ALA A 10 -2.93 15.94 21.22
C ALA A 10 -1.39 15.94 21.26
N ASN A 11 -0.75 15.00 20.59
CA ASN A 11 0.71 14.85 20.53
C ASN A 11 1.33 15.59 19.32
N GLY A 12 0.53 16.35 18.56
CA GLY A 12 1.01 17.06 17.38
C GLY A 12 1.13 16.19 16.11
N GLU A 13 0.70 14.93 16.16
CA GLU A 13 0.77 14.03 15.00
C GLU A 13 -0.41 14.27 14.05
N PRO A 14 -0.16 14.47 12.75
CA PRO A 14 -1.22 14.65 11.77
C PRO A 14 -1.93 13.33 11.45
N PHE A 15 -3.24 13.39 11.19
CA PHE A 15 -4.01 12.22 10.79
C PHE A 15 -5.22 12.58 9.90
N LEU A 16 -5.77 11.56 9.24
CA LEU A 16 -7.07 11.60 8.58
C LEU A 16 -8.04 10.66 9.29
N ALA A 17 -9.16 11.18 9.80
CA ALA A 17 -10.26 10.34 10.27
C ALA A 17 -11.16 9.90 9.11
N LEU A 18 -11.69 8.68 9.17
CA LEU A 18 -12.69 8.21 8.22
C LEU A 18 -14.05 8.84 8.54
N GLU A 19 -14.76 9.30 7.50
CA GLU A 19 -16.06 9.99 7.68
C GLU A 19 -17.13 9.07 8.27
N THR A 20 -17.11 7.79 7.90
CA THR A 20 -18.10 6.80 8.35
C THR A 20 -17.69 6.11 9.66
N ASN A 21 -16.41 6.17 10.03
CA ASN A 21 -15.83 5.50 11.19
C ASN A 21 -14.79 6.45 11.81
N PRO A 22 -15.21 7.49 12.56
CA PRO A 22 -14.30 8.55 13.02
C PRO A 22 -13.27 8.06 14.04
N ASP A 23 -13.50 6.89 14.63
CA ASP A 23 -12.58 6.16 15.49
C ASP A 23 -11.54 5.33 14.70
N ILE A 24 -11.59 5.37 13.38
CA ILE A 24 -10.56 4.83 12.49
C ILE A 24 -9.84 6.01 11.82
N ILE A 25 -8.53 6.02 11.97
CA ILE A 25 -7.67 7.09 11.48
C ILE A 25 -6.54 6.55 10.61
N ILE A 26 -5.99 7.42 9.75
CA ILE A 26 -4.81 7.15 8.94
C ILE A 26 -3.71 8.09 9.42
N THR A 27 -2.57 7.53 9.82
CA THR A 27 -1.45 8.28 10.42
C THR A 27 -0.16 8.08 9.62
N PRO A 28 0.88 8.86 9.91
CA PRO A 28 2.25 8.50 9.55
C PRO A 28 2.62 7.10 10.07
N PRO A 29 3.55 6.41 9.38
CA PRO A 29 4.21 5.25 9.94
C PRO A 29 5.09 5.65 11.14
N ARG A 30 5.23 4.74 12.10
CA ARG A 30 6.05 4.91 13.31
C ARG A 30 7.07 3.78 13.40
N LEU A 31 8.25 4.05 13.95
CA LEU A 31 9.23 2.99 14.24
C LEU A 31 8.69 1.97 15.24
N SER A 32 7.77 2.38 16.11
CA SER A 32 7.08 1.50 17.06
C SER A 32 6.16 0.48 16.40
N ASP A 33 5.88 0.59 15.09
CA ASP A 33 5.03 -0.37 14.37
C ASP A 33 5.79 -1.64 13.95
N ILE A 34 7.13 -1.55 13.86
CA ILE A 34 8.03 -2.65 13.48
C ILE A 34 7.73 -3.97 14.20
N PRO A 35 7.62 -4.01 15.55
CA PRO A 35 7.36 -5.26 16.26
C PRO A 35 5.93 -5.82 16.03
N THR A 36 4.96 -5.01 15.62
CA THR A 36 3.56 -5.44 15.43
C THR A 36 3.28 -5.95 14.03
N LEU A 37 4.00 -5.46 13.02
CA LEU A 37 3.77 -5.81 11.62
C LEU A 37 3.86 -7.32 11.33
N PRO A 38 4.81 -8.11 11.87
CA PRO A 38 4.86 -9.54 11.64
C PRO A 38 3.55 -10.26 11.98
N ASP A 39 2.92 -9.90 13.10
CA ASP A 39 1.66 -10.52 13.53
C ASP A 39 0.53 -10.23 12.54
N LEU A 40 0.43 -8.98 12.06
CA LEU A 40 -0.61 -8.60 11.10
C LEU A 40 -0.37 -9.21 9.72
N LEU A 41 0.89 -9.28 9.29
CA LEU A 41 1.28 -9.71 7.96
C LEU A 41 1.34 -11.23 7.81
N ASN A 42 1.46 -11.96 8.91
CA ASN A 42 1.38 -13.43 8.94
C ASN A 42 -0.04 -13.95 9.20
N ASP A 43 -1.03 -13.07 9.42
CA ASP A 43 -2.43 -13.47 9.55
C ASP A 43 -2.92 -14.14 8.24
N PRO A 44 -3.51 -15.35 8.28
CA PRO A 44 -4.01 -16.06 7.10
C PRO A 44 -5.03 -15.31 6.25
N GLY A 45 -5.81 -14.40 6.82
CA GLY A 45 -6.72 -13.56 6.05
C GLY A 45 -6.04 -12.37 5.36
N VAL A 46 -4.76 -12.14 5.65
CA VAL A 46 -3.94 -11.05 5.08
C VAL A 46 -2.87 -11.60 4.15
N TYR A 47 -1.98 -12.48 4.65
CA TYR A 47 -0.78 -12.90 3.92
C TYR A 47 -1.10 -13.57 2.59
N ILE A 48 -2.25 -14.26 2.50
CA ILE A 48 -2.66 -14.97 1.28
C ILE A 48 -2.93 -14.03 0.11
N TRP A 49 -3.08 -12.73 0.37
CA TRP A 49 -3.40 -11.72 -0.63
C TRP A 49 -2.25 -10.78 -0.94
N LEU A 50 -1.06 -11.04 -0.41
CA LEU A 50 0.10 -10.17 -0.56
C LEU A 50 1.10 -10.77 -1.55
N SER A 51 1.34 -10.04 -2.64
CA SER A 51 2.25 -10.43 -3.73
C SER A 51 3.68 -9.96 -3.51
N LEU A 52 3.85 -8.86 -2.75
CA LEU A 52 5.08 -8.08 -2.72
C LEU A 52 5.50 -7.83 -1.28
N PHE A 53 6.35 -8.72 -0.78
CA PHE A 53 7.22 -8.41 0.33
C PHE A 53 8.66 -8.65 -0.09
N PRO A 54 9.51 -7.60 -0.11
CA PRO A 54 10.90 -7.74 -0.50
C PRO A 54 11.65 -8.53 0.57
N GLN A 55 11.99 -9.78 0.26
CA GLN A 55 12.83 -10.65 1.09
C GLN A 55 12.14 -11.18 2.36
N GLN A 56 11.10 -11.95 2.06
CA GLN A 56 10.56 -12.99 2.91
C GLN A 56 11.64 -13.89 3.54
N THR A 57 11.58 -14.05 4.87
CA THR A 57 12.36 -15.08 5.59
C THR A 57 11.75 -16.44 5.30
N THR A 58 12.57 -17.38 4.85
CA THR A 58 12.17 -18.77 4.65
C THR A 58 12.46 -19.54 5.92
N ILE A 59 11.46 -20.28 6.43
CA ILE A 59 11.58 -21.16 7.59
C ILE A 59 11.12 -22.58 7.23
N ASP A 60 11.68 -23.59 7.89
CA ASP A 60 11.16 -24.97 7.83
C ASP A 60 9.87 -25.12 8.65
N THR A 61 9.28 -26.33 8.63
CA THR A 61 8.07 -26.66 9.40
C THR A 61 8.24 -26.54 10.92
N ASP A 62 9.47 -26.58 11.41
CA ASP A 62 9.82 -26.46 12.83
C ASP A 62 10.18 -25.02 13.22
N GLY A 63 10.19 -24.08 12.27
CA GLY A 63 10.45 -22.65 12.47
C GLY A 63 11.92 -22.24 12.35
N HIS A 64 12.82 -23.11 11.89
CA HIS A 64 14.23 -22.76 11.68
C HIS A 64 14.42 -22.02 10.36
N LEU A 65 15.33 -21.04 10.36
CA LEU A 65 15.70 -20.30 9.15
C LEU A 65 16.30 -21.24 8.09
N CYS A 66 15.74 -21.20 6.88
CA CYS A 66 16.27 -21.89 5.72
C CYS A 66 16.91 -20.89 4.76
N ASP A 67 18.03 -21.28 4.16
CA ASP A 67 18.61 -20.53 3.06
C ASP A 67 17.92 -20.87 1.72
N ALA A 68 18.28 -20.14 0.66
CA ALA A 68 17.66 -20.32 -0.65
C ALA A 68 17.96 -21.71 -1.27
N GLN A 69 18.99 -22.42 -0.79
CA GLN A 69 19.41 -23.73 -1.31
C GLN A 69 18.54 -24.86 -0.72
N ASP A 70 18.09 -24.71 0.52
CA ASP A 70 17.22 -25.68 1.21
C ASP A 70 15.77 -25.72 0.71
N ARG A 71 15.33 -24.69 -0.04
CA ARG A 71 13.96 -24.54 -0.57
C ARG A 71 13.49 -25.70 -1.46
N PHE A 72 14.41 -26.51 -2.00
CA PHE A 72 14.09 -27.63 -2.87
C PHE A 72 14.05 -28.99 -2.16
N SER A 73 14.55 -29.06 -0.93
CA SER A 73 14.70 -30.32 -0.17
C SER A 73 13.76 -30.43 1.03
N ILE A 74 13.19 -29.31 1.51
CA ILE A 74 12.35 -29.26 2.71
C ILE A 74 11.10 -28.42 2.42
N GLU A 75 9.96 -28.82 2.99
CA GLU A 75 8.75 -28.00 2.96
C GLU A 75 8.99 -26.72 3.76
N THR A 76 8.98 -25.57 3.09
CA THR A 76 9.32 -24.28 3.69
C THR A 76 8.13 -23.33 3.67
N GLN A 77 7.96 -22.60 4.76
CA GLN A 77 7.03 -21.48 4.84
C GLN A 77 7.78 -20.16 4.77
N THR A 78 7.08 -19.18 4.24
CA THR A 78 7.57 -17.83 4.12
C THR A 78 6.79 -16.93 5.07
N VAL A 79 7.50 -16.21 5.94
CA VAL A 79 6.90 -15.38 6.99
C VAL A 79 7.48 -13.96 7.00
N ALA A 80 6.64 -13.00 7.38
CA ALA A 80 7.09 -11.68 7.78
C ALA A 80 7.81 -11.77 9.13
N SER A 81 8.97 -11.10 9.24
CA SER A 81 9.77 -11.04 10.45
C SER A 81 10.02 -9.59 10.89
N VAL A 82 10.48 -9.42 12.12
CA VAL A 82 10.88 -8.11 12.65
C VAL A 82 12.03 -7.54 11.81
N ASP A 83 13.04 -8.34 11.50
CA ASP A 83 14.19 -7.92 10.67
C ASP A 83 13.76 -7.45 9.28
N HIS A 84 12.82 -8.18 8.67
CA HIS A 84 12.21 -7.77 7.43
C HIS A 84 11.55 -6.39 7.64
N SER A 85 10.72 -6.20 8.68
CA SER A 85 10.06 -4.91 8.98
C SER A 85 11.03 -3.75 9.18
N VAL A 86 12.21 -4.00 9.75
CA VAL A 86 13.30 -3.01 9.88
C VAL A 86 13.83 -2.54 8.52
N SER A 87 13.71 -3.33 7.46
CA SER A 87 14.25 -2.97 6.14
C SER A 87 13.43 -1.90 5.40
N TRP A 88 12.11 -1.79 5.65
CA TRP A 88 11.25 -0.84 4.92
C TRP A 88 10.59 0.22 5.81
N VAL A 89 10.34 -0.05 7.09
CA VAL A 89 9.64 0.93 7.94
C VAL A 89 10.46 2.21 8.16
N PRO A 90 11.76 2.17 8.51
CA PRO A 90 12.53 3.39 8.70
C PRO A 90 12.58 4.30 7.47
N PRO A 91 12.82 3.81 6.24
CA PRO A 91 12.69 4.64 5.04
C PRO A 91 11.31 5.28 4.87
N LEU A 92 10.21 4.57 5.19
CA LEU A 92 8.86 5.13 5.13
C LEU A 92 8.64 6.24 6.18
N VAL A 93 9.18 6.05 7.39
CA VAL A 93 9.12 7.06 8.46
C VAL A 93 9.87 8.33 8.05
N GLU A 94 11.08 8.19 7.50
CA GLU A 94 11.87 9.33 7.07
C GLU A 94 11.23 10.06 5.88
N GLU A 95 10.68 9.32 4.91
CA GLU A 95 9.94 9.92 3.80
C GLU A 95 8.69 10.65 4.29
N SER A 96 7.93 10.07 5.23
CA SER A 96 6.79 10.74 5.84
C SER A 96 7.19 12.05 6.52
N LYS A 97 8.28 12.06 7.31
CA LYS A 97 8.76 13.28 7.97
C LYS A 97 9.15 14.34 6.96
N ARG A 98 9.87 13.94 5.89
CA ARG A 98 10.28 14.82 4.80
C ARG A 98 9.07 15.48 4.13
N LEU A 99 8.03 14.70 3.83
CA LEU A 99 6.79 15.21 3.21
C LEU A 99 6.04 16.17 4.14
N LEU A 100 5.99 15.89 5.44
CA LEU A 100 5.37 16.78 6.43
C LEU A 100 6.14 18.10 6.57
N GLN A 101 7.48 18.05 6.60
CA GLN A 101 8.30 19.25 6.60
C GLN A 101 8.08 20.08 5.33
N GLN A 102 8.05 19.44 4.16
CA GLN A 102 7.74 20.13 2.90
C GLN A 102 6.36 20.78 2.91
N LEU A 103 5.37 20.15 3.56
CA LEU A 103 4.04 20.73 3.72
C LEU A 103 4.04 21.97 4.63
N GLU A 104 4.86 21.99 5.67
CA GLU A 104 5.02 23.17 6.53
C GLU A 104 5.66 24.33 5.77
N GLU A 105 6.64 24.04 4.92
CA GLU A 105 7.37 25.01 4.10
C GLU A 105 6.51 25.53 2.91
N ASP A 106 5.74 24.66 2.27
CA ASP A 106 4.84 24.99 1.15
C ASP A 106 3.43 24.38 1.34
N PRO A 107 2.54 25.05 2.08
CA PRO A 107 1.19 24.54 2.37
C PRO A 107 0.27 24.38 1.14
N LEU A 108 0.65 24.94 -0.01
CA LEU A 108 -0.09 24.84 -1.27
C LEU A 108 0.63 23.94 -2.30
N GLY A 109 1.78 23.40 -1.94
CA GLY A 109 2.63 22.59 -2.81
C GLY A 109 2.03 21.25 -3.22
N LEU A 110 2.62 20.70 -4.28
CA LEU A 110 2.46 19.31 -4.68
C LEU A 110 3.67 18.50 -4.23
N PHE A 111 3.44 17.25 -3.81
CA PHE A 111 4.43 16.37 -3.22
C PHE A 111 4.47 15.02 -3.94
N GLY A 112 5.65 14.37 -3.90
CA GLY A 112 5.88 13.10 -4.57
C GLY A 112 5.27 11.87 -3.89
N GLY A 113 4.50 12.04 -2.81
CA GLY A 113 3.98 10.94 -2.00
C GLY A 113 2.95 11.38 -0.94
N CYS A 114 2.54 10.42 -0.11
CA CYS A 114 1.62 10.64 1.00
C CYS A 114 2.32 10.39 2.34
N PRO A 115 2.31 11.36 3.28
CA PRO A 115 2.89 11.17 4.61
C PRO A 115 2.04 10.24 5.48
N LEU A 116 0.78 9.99 5.10
CA LEU A 116 -0.11 9.10 5.84
C LEU A 116 -0.21 7.74 5.14
N ARG A 117 -0.17 6.67 5.92
CA ARG A 117 -0.11 5.31 5.39
C ARG A 117 -0.83 4.28 6.25
N TYR A 118 -0.59 4.30 7.55
CA TYR A 118 -1.08 3.25 8.44
C TYR A 118 -2.48 3.54 8.96
N ILE A 119 -3.34 2.53 8.88
CA ILE A 119 -4.73 2.58 9.32
C ILE A 119 -4.79 2.06 10.75
N ARG A 120 -5.37 2.86 11.63
CA ARG A 120 -5.42 2.58 13.08
C ARG A 120 -6.83 2.68 13.61
N LYS A 121 -7.15 1.84 14.60
CA LYS A 121 -8.35 1.96 15.42
C LYS A 121 -7.99 2.68 16.72
N VAL A 122 -8.68 3.78 17.00
CA VAL A 122 -8.57 4.53 18.26
C VAL A 122 -9.48 3.90 19.32
N ASN A 123 -8.94 3.67 20.51
CA ASN A 123 -9.63 3.12 21.67
C ASN A 123 -10.28 4.23 22.50
N GLN A 124 -11.15 3.84 23.46
CA GLN A 124 -11.85 4.80 24.32
C GLN A 124 -10.90 5.61 25.22
N ASP A 125 -9.75 5.04 25.57
CA ASP A 125 -8.71 5.69 26.37
C ASP A 125 -7.78 6.60 25.55
N GLY A 126 -8.02 6.73 24.23
CA GLY A 126 -7.21 7.52 23.31
C GLY A 126 -5.97 6.81 22.77
N SER A 127 -5.66 5.59 23.22
CA SER A 127 -4.64 4.75 22.58
C SER A 127 -5.10 4.30 21.19
N ASP A 128 -4.19 3.85 20.34
CA ASP A 128 -4.51 3.32 19.02
C ASP A 128 -3.84 1.97 18.77
N VAL A 129 -4.43 1.19 17.88
CA VAL A 129 -3.88 -0.08 17.39
C VAL A 129 -3.78 -0.07 15.87
N LEU A 130 -2.65 -0.55 15.35
CA LEU A 130 -2.44 -0.74 13.91
C LEU A 130 -3.34 -1.86 13.40
N ILE A 131 -4.15 -1.58 12.37
CA ILE A 131 -5.11 -2.54 11.81
C ILE A 131 -4.97 -2.72 10.30
N GLY A 132 -4.12 -1.93 9.64
CA GLY A 132 -3.93 -2.02 8.20
C GLY A 132 -2.95 -1.00 7.63
N ASP A 133 -2.82 -1.05 6.31
CA ASP A 133 -1.92 -0.22 5.51
C ASP A 133 -2.65 0.24 4.25
N ILE A 134 -2.37 1.46 3.81
CA ILE A 134 -2.70 1.95 2.49
C ILE A 134 -1.59 2.86 1.97
N GLY A 135 -0.95 2.45 0.88
CA GLY A 135 0.13 3.20 0.24
C GLY A 135 -0.20 3.53 -1.21
N ILE A 136 0.00 4.80 -1.59
CA ILE A 136 -0.02 5.25 -2.98
C ILE A 136 1.40 5.67 -3.35
N GLN A 137 1.92 5.11 -4.44
CA GLN A 137 3.27 5.37 -4.92
C GLN A 137 3.31 5.40 -6.45
N ARG A 138 4.41 5.86 -7.04
CA ARG A 138 4.57 5.73 -8.50
C ARG A 138 4.52 4.26 -8.88
N CYS A 139 3.82 3.97 -9.98
CA CYS A 139 3.53 2.60 -10.38
C CYS A 139 4.81 1.78 -10.57
N THR A 140 4.91 0.69 -9.83
CA THR A 140 6.05 -0.24 -9.89
C THR A 140 5.80 -1.46 -10.78
N THR A 141 4.55 -1.67 -11.20
CA THR A 141 4.11 -2.83 -11.97
C THR A 141 3.88 -2.46 -13.44
N MET A 142 4.91 -1.93 -14.10
CA MET A 142 4.82 -1.43 -15.48
C MET A 142 4.64 -2.53 -16.52
N GLU A 143 5.01 -3.76 -16.19
CA GLU A 143 4.69 -4.96 -16.97
C GLU A 143 3.17 -5.14 -17.16
N LEU A 144 2.37 -4.73 -16.16
CA LEU A 144 0.92 -4.74 -16.27
C LEU A 144 0.43 -3.60 -17.18
N VAL A 145 1.16 -2.51 -17.33
CA VAL A 145 0.77 -1.41 -18.25
C VAL A 145 1.04 -1.78 -19.69
N ALA A 146 2.20 -2.37 -19.92
CA ALA A 146 2.74 -2.61 -21.24
C ALA A 146 2.10 -3.85 -21.90
N GLY A 147 1.52 -4.75 -21.10
CA GLY A 147 0.78 -5.93 -21.54
C GLY A 147 1.53 -7.24 -21.28
N PRO A 148 0.85 -8.40 -21.36
CA PRO A 148 1.37 -9.69 -20.87
C PRO A 148 2.58 -10.24 -21.65
N LYS A 149 2.94 -9.61 -22.77
CA LYS A 149 4.05 -10.01 -23.66
C LYS A 149 5.25 -9.07 -23.61
N VAL A 150 5.22 -8.04 -22.76
CA VAL A 150 6.31 -7.09 -22.68
C VAL A 150 7.44 -7.67 -21.84
N ASP A 151 8.66 -7.56 -22.36
CA ASP A 151 9.84 -8.01 -21.62
C ASP A 151 10.12 -7.11 -20.41
N GLN A 152 10.86 -7.64 -19.45
CA GLN A 152 11.15 -6.96 -18.20
C GLN A 152 11.95 -5.67 -18.39
N ASP A 153 12.74 -5.56 -19.45
CA ASP A 153 13.60 -4.39 -19.68
C ASP A 153 12.79 -3.21 -20.23
N ALA A 154 11.83 -3.48 -21.10
CA ALA A 154 10.83 -2.50 -21.53
C ALA A 154 9.95 -2.04 -20.36
N ALA A 155 9.52 -2.95 -19.48
CA ALA A 155 8.79 -2.58 -18.27
C ALA A 155 9.62 -1.69 -17.33
N LYS A 156 10.90 -2.00 -17.11
CA LYS A 156 11.84 -1.16 -16.34
C LYS A 156 12.05 0.20 -17.01
N ALA A 157 12.16 0.27 -18.33
CA ALA A 157 12.31 1.53 -19.05
C ALA A 157 11.08 2.43 -18.85
N LEU A 158 9.87 1.87 -18.92
CA LEU A 158 8.63 2.58 -18.61
C LEU A 158 8.58 3.05 -17.15
N GLN A 159 9.08 2.24 -16.22
CA GLN A 159 9.17 2.60 -14.81
C GLN A 159 10.11 3.79 -14.59
N THR A 160 11.28 3.77 -15.22
CA THR A 160 12.25 4.88 -15.17
C THR A 160 11.63 6.16 -15.73
N LEU A 161 11.01 6.09 -16.92
CA LEU A 161 10.33 7.24 -17.51
C LEU A 161 9.24 7.81 -16.60
N ASN A 162 8.46 6.94 -15.95
CA ASN A 162 7.45 7.36 -15.00
C ASN A 162 8.04 7.98 -13.74
N ASN A 163 9.18 7.50 -13.24
CA ASN A 163 9.87 8.03 -12.06
C ASN A 163 10.53 9.39 -12.31
N GLU A 164 11.00 9.65 -13.53
CA GLU A 164 11.64 10.91 -13.92
C GLU A 164 10.64 12.06 -14.12
N ARG A 165 9.34 11.76 -14.25
CA ARG A 165 8.30 12.80 -14.36
C ARG A 165 8.32 13.74 -13.16
N LYS A 166 8.16 15.04 -13.41
CA LYS A 166 8.09 16.05 -12.35
C LYS A 166 6.85 15.85 -11.50
N VAL A 167 6.96 16.11 -10.19
CA VAL A 167 5.81 16.08 -9.27
C VAL A 167 4.67 16.95 -9.83
N GLY A 168 3.45 16.41 -9.82
CA GLY A 168 2.27 17.06 -10.38
C GLY A 168 2.04 16.85 -11.88
N ASP A 169 2.94 16.18 -12.60
CA ASP A 169 2.70 15.79 -14.00
C ASP A 169 1.48 14.84 -14.07
N PRO A 170 0.42 15.18 -14.83
CA PRO A 170 -0.80 14.37 -14.92
C PRO A 170 -0.58 13.00 -15.57
N GLU A 171 0.54 12.81 -16.27
CA GLU A 171 0.90 11.53 -16.89
C GLU A 171 1.69 10.61 -15.96
N ILE A 172 1.95 11.02 -14.70
CA ILE A 172 2.44 10.06 -13.69
C ILE A 172 1.38 8.99 -13.50
N LEU A 173 1.78 7.74 -13.76
CA LEU A 173 1.00 6.59 -13.38
C LEU A 173 1.35 6.21 -11.94
N TRP A 174 0.34 6.26 -11.10
CA TRP A 174 0.42 5.85 -9.70
C TRP A 174 -0.07 4.40 -9.55
N SER A 175 0.33 3.73 -8.47
CA SER A 175 -0.27 2.49 -8.02
C SER A 175 -0.59 2.54 -6.54
N VAL A 176 -1.45 1.63 -6.12
CA VAL A 176 -1.95 1.56 -4.75
C VAL A 176 -1.89 0.13 -4.24
N GLY A 177 -1.45 -0.02 -3.00
CA GLY A 177 -1.47 -1.27 -2.26
C GLY A 177 -2.08 -1.06 -0.88
N TYR A 178 -2.76 -2.07 -0.36
CA TYR A 178 -3.39 -1.99 0.94
C TYR A 178 -3.67 -3.36 1.54
N PHE A 179 -3.78 -3.39 2.87
CA PHE A 179 -4.38 -4.51 3.59
C PHE A 179 -5.13 -4.01 4.82
N LEU A 180 -6.04 -4.83 5.32
CA LEU A 180 -6.75 -4.61 6.57
C LEU A 180 -6.88 -5.97 7.25
N VAL A 181 -6.64 -6.03 8.57
CA VAL A 181 -6.78 -7.29 9.29
C VAL A 181 -8.23 -7.81 9.25
N PRO A 182 -8.45 -9.14 9.30
CA PRO A 182 -9.75 -9.73 8.97
C PRO A 182 -10.88 -9.25 9.89
N ALA A 183 -10.56 -8.94 11.15
CA ALA A 183 -11.52 -8.40 12.12
C ALA A 183 -12.23 -7.13 11.64
N TYR A 184 -11.60 -6.33 10.78
CA TYR A 184 -12.13 -5.09 10.24
C TYR A 184 -12.52 -5.19 8.75
N ALA A 185 -12.28 -6.34 8.10
CA ALA A 185 -12.64 -6.57 6.71
C ALA A 185 -14.17 -6.66 6.51
N GLY A 186 -14.64 -6.44 5.28
CA GLY A 186 -16.06 -6.55 4.93
C GLY A 186 -16.97 -5.42 5.42
N ARG A 187 -16.45 -4.45 6.19
CA ARG A 187 -17.22 -3.33 6.78
C ARG A 187 -17.15 -2.02 6.00
N GLY A 188 -16.54 -2.04 4.81
CA GLY A 188 -16.33 -0.83 4.00
C GLY A 188 -15.20 0.10 4.47
N ILE A 189 -14.49 -0.26 5.55
CA ILE A 189 -13.40 0.53 6.14
C ILE A 189 -12.30 0.83 5.11
N MET A 190 -11.78 -0.19 4.43
CA MET A 190 -10.73 0.01 3.42
C MET A 190 -11.21 0.87 2.25
N SER A 191 -12.47 0.71 1.81
CA SER A 191 -13.04 1.58 0.76
C SER A 191 -13.11 3.03 1.22
N SER A 192 -13.49 3.28 2.48
CA SER A 192 -13.53 4.62 3.06
C SER A 192 -12.13 5.20 3.29
N ALA A 193 -11.16 4.38 3.68
CA ALA A 193 -9.76 4.79 3.85
C ALA A 193 -9.12 5.18 2.53
N PHE A 194 -9.32 4.37 1.48
CA PHE A 194 -8.91 4.69 0.13
C PHE A 194 -9.49 6.04 -0.30
N LYS A 195 -10.81 6.19 -0.24
CA LYS A 195 -11.50 7.41 -0.64
C LYS A 195 -10.94 8.63 0.09
N ALA A 196 -10.74 8.52 1.41
CA ALA A 196 -10.19 9.60 2.23
C ALA A 196 -8.78 10.00 1.76
N VAL A 197 -7.85 9.06 1.56
CA VAL A 197 -6.49 9.37 1.07
C VAL A 197 -6.54 9.95 -0.34
N LEU A 198 -7.36 9.37 -1.23
CA LEU A 198 -7.51 9.80 -2.61
C LEU A 198 -7.96 11.26 -2.70
N GLU A 199 -9.08 11.59 -2.05
CA GLU A 199 -9.72 12.90 -2.14
C GLU A 199 -9.03 13.97 -1.31
N LYS A 200 -8.56 13.63 -0.10
CA LYS A 200 -8.00 14.61 0.84
C LYS A 200 -6.50 14.83 0.67
N TRP A 201 -5.81 13.92 -0.03
CA TRP A 201 -4.37 14.02 -0.25
C TRP A 201 -3.96 13.75 -1.70
N ALA A 202 -4.20 12.56 -2.25
CA ALA A 202 -3.58 12.15 -3.51
C ALA A 202 -3.94 13.09 -4.69
N ILE A 203 -5.21 13.42 -4.86
CA ILE A 203 -5.64 14.36 -5.90
C ILE A 203 -5.08 15.77 -5.63
N PRO A 204 -5.39 16.43 -4.49
CA PRO A 204 -5.02 17.84 -4.29
C PRO A 204 -3.53 18.08 -4.03
N ARG A 205 -2.81 17.10 -3.47
CA ARG A 205 -1.44 17.27 -2.96
C ARG A 205 -0.40 16.46 -3.70
N MET A 206 -0.77 15.41 -4.42
CA MET A 206 0.17 14.69 -5.29
C MET A 206 -0.12 14.96 -6.78
N GLY A 207 -1.29 15.55 -7.09
CA GLY A 207 -1.72 15.77 -8.46
C GLY A 207 -2.11 14.47 -9.16
N VAL A 208 -2.54 13.43 -8.42
CA VAL A 208 -2.85 12.14 -9.05
C VAL A 208 -4.03 12.27 -10.01
N ARG A 209 -3.78 11.92 -11.29
CA ARG A 209 -4.80 11.86 -12.35
C ARG A 209 -5.02 10.45 -12.88
N ARG A 210 -4.06 9.55 -12.69
CA ARG A 210 -4.07 8.19 -13.25
C ARG A 210 -3.49 7.20 -12.25
N MET A 211 -4.17 6.08 -12.05
CA MET A 211 -3.70 4.97 -11.24
C MET A 211 -3.90 3.64 -11.97
N LEU A 212 -3.00 2.70 -11.69
CA LEU A 212 -3.14 1.29 -11.99
C LEU A 212 -3.18 0.52 -10.68
N ALA A 213 -4.08 -0.45 -10.57
CA ALA A 213 -4.08 -1.40 -9.48
C ALA A 213 -4.30 -2.81 -10.01
N SER A 214 -3.81 -3.79 -9.26
CA SER A 214 -4.11 -5.19 -9.51
C SER A 214 -4.56 -5.87 -8.22
N ALA A 215 -5.36 -6.92 -8.38
CA ALA A 215 -5.75 -7.81 -7.30
C ALA A 215 -5.75 -9.24 -7.83
N TYR A 216 -5.42 -10.21 -6.98
CA TYR A 216 -5.64 -11.60 -7.32
C TYR A 216 -7.08 -11.83 -7.76
N ARG A 217 -7.26 -12.71 -8.75
CA ARG A 217 -8.59 -13.04 -9.29
C ARG A 217 -9.58 -13.50 -8.23
N ASP A 218 -9.09 -14.19 -7.21
CA ASP A 218 -9.92 -14.69 -6.10
C ASP A 218 -10.05 -13.69 -4.94
N ASN A 219 -9.30 -12.59 -4.96
CA ASN A 219 -9.41 -11.53 -3.96
C ASN A 219 -10.57 -10.58 -4.29
N ILE A 220 -11.79 -11.08 -4.12
CA ILE A 220 -13.03 -10.33 -4.37
C ILE A 220 -13.12 -9.08 -3.48
N GLY A 221 -12.54 -9.12 -2.27
CA GLY A 221 -12.49 -7.99 -1.35
C GLY A 221 -11.78 -6.77 -1.95
N SER A 222 -10.54 -6.96 -2.42
CA SER A 222 -9.76 -5.88 -3.06
C SER A 222 -10.40 -5.43 -4.37
N GLN A 223 -10.92 -6.34 -5.19
CA GLN A 223 -11.63 -5.95 -6.41
C GLN A 223 -12.83 -5.04 -6.13
N ASN A 224 -13.59 -5.33 -5.06
CA ASN A 224 -14.71 -4.50 -4.65
C ASN A 224 -14.27 -3.14 -4.10
N VAL A 225 -13.15 -3.08 -3.36
CA VAL A 225 -12.57 -1.81 -2.89
C VAL A 225 -12.17 -0.93 -4.06
N LEU A 226 -11.49 -1.49 -5.08
CA LEU A 226 -11.10 -0.77 -6.29
C LEU A 226 -12.33 -0.23 -7.02
N LYS A 227 -13.31 -1.09 -7.35
CA LYS A 227 -14.54 -0.69 -8.06
C LYS A 227 -15.31 0.40 -7.32
N LYS A 228 -15.42 0.32 -5.99
CA LYS A 228 -16.08 1.35 -5.16
C LYS A 228 -15.36 2.70 -5.16
N ASN A 229 -14.07 2.72 -5.48
CA ASN A 229 -13.26 3.93 -5.59
C ASN A 229 -13.06 4.36 -7.06
N GLY A 230 -13.95 3.95 -7.96
CA GLY A 230 -13.98 4.43 -9.35
C GLY A 230 -12.99 3.73 -10.28
N PHE A 231 -12.31 2.67 -9.84
CA PHE A 231 -11.49 1.87 -10.74
C PHE A 231 -12.38 1.06 -11.69
N VAL A 232 -11.98 1.05 -12.96
CA VAL A 232 -12.62 0.26 -14.02
C VAL A 232 -11.77 -0.97 -14.28
N PHE A 233 -12.41 -2.13 -14.34
CA PHE A 233 -11.74 -3.38 -14.72
C PHE A 233 -11.26 -3.30 -16.17
N ARG A 234 -9.98 -3.61 -16.40
CA ARG A 234 -9.40 -3.66 -17.74
C ARG A 234 -9.40 -5.08 -18.30
N GLU A 235 -8.65 -5.98 -17.67
CA GLU A 235 -8.43 -7.35 -18.16
C GLU A 235 -7.88 -8.28 -17.07
N ILE A 236 -7.79 -9.57 -17.38
CA ILE A 236 -7.11 -10.57 -16.54
C ILE A 236 -5.77 -10.92 -17.18
N PHE A 237 -4.71 -10.91 -16.37
CA PHE A 237 -3.42 -11.48 -16.72
C PHE A 237 -3.32 -12.85 -16.07
N GLU A 238 -3.34 -13.91 -16.89
CA GLU A 238 -3.25 -15.29 -16.41
C GLU A 238 -1.84 -15.63 -15.94
N LYS A 239 -1.73 -16.34 -14.82
CA LYS A 239 -0.46 -16.86 -14.28
C LYS A 239 0.68 -15.84 -14.25
N HIS A 240 0.37 -14.60 -13.85
CA HIS A 240 1.29 -13.47 -14.02
C HIS A 240 2.07 -13.12 -12.75
N ILE A 241 1.46 -13.30 -11.58
CA ILE A 241 2.15 -13.08 -10.30
C ILE A 241 2.56 -14.43 -9.72
N GLU A 242 3.87 -14.61 -9.54
CA GLU A 242 4.39 -15.70 -8.74
C GLU A 242 4.33 -15.33 -7.25
N ALA A 243 3.58 -16.11 -6.48
CA ALA A 243 3.54 -15.98 -5.02
C ALA A 243 3.40 -17.35 -4.39
N ARG A 244 4.23 -17.64 -3.39
CA ARG A 244 4.26 -18.94 -2.68
C ARG A 244 4.45 -20.12 -3.66
N ASN A 245 5.41 -19.98 -4.58
CA ASN A 245 5.75 -20.98 -5.60
C ASN A 245 4.56 -21.39 -6.50
N GLN A 246 3.57 -20.51 -6.63
CA GLN A 246 2.40 -20.69 -7.49
C GLN A 246 2.19 -19.45 -8.34
N LEU A 247 1.81 -19.66 -9.60
CA LEU A 247 1.42 -18.59 -10.50
C LEU A 247 -0.06 -18.31 -10.33
N HIS A 248 -0.40 -17.04 -10.08
CA HIS A 248 -1.76 -16.58 -9.85
C HIS A 248 -2.23 -15.66 -10.98
N ASP A 249 -3.52 -15.77 -11.29
CA ASP A 249 -4.21 -14.81 -12.16
C ASP A 249 -4.43 -13.50 -11.41
N VAL A 250 -4.26 -12.38 -12.12
CA VAL A 250 -4.55 -11.05 -11.58
C VAL A 250 -5.52 -10.28 -12.44
N CYS A 251 -6.51 -9.66 -11.80
CA CYS A 251 -7.38 -8.68 -12.41
C CYS A 251 -6.69 -7.32 -12.37
N VAL A 252 -6.57 -6.66 -13.52
CA VAL A 252 -5.98 -5.33 -13.62
C VAL A 252 -7.09 -4.29 -13.76
N PHE A 253 -6.90 -3.17 -13.07
CA PHE A 253 -7.84 -2.08 -13.00
C PHE A 253 -7.15 -0.75 -13.27
N ASP A 254 -7.82 0.09 -14.04
CA ASP A 254 -7.40 1.46 -14.31
C ASP A 254 -8.32 2.43 -13.57
N TRP A 255 -7.73 3.50 -13.06
CA TRP A 255 -8.46 4.64 -12.52
C TRP A 255 -7.95 5.91 -13.16
N ARG A 256 -8.89 6.79 -13.51
CA ARG A 256 -8.61 8.13 -14.02
C ARG A 256 -9.51 9.11 -13.31
N LEU A 257 -8.99 10.28 -13.01
CA LEU A 257 -9.81 11.38 -12.54
C LEU A 257 -10.69 11.85 -13.71
N GLU A 258 -12.01 11.74 -13.57
CA GLU A 258 -12.97 12.32 -14.51
C GLU A 258 -12.90 13.86 -14.42
N GLU A 259 -12.97 14.54 -15.57
CA GLU A 259 -12.92 16.01 -15.68
C GLU A 259 -14.15 16.71 -15.09
#